data_AF-A0A356Z9T2-F1
#
_entry.id   AF-A0A356Z9T2-F1
#
_cell.length_a   1.000
_cell.length_b   1.000
_cell.length_c   1.000
_cell.angle_alpha   90.00
_cell.angle_beta   90.00
_cell.angle_gamma   90.00
#
_symmetry.space_group_name_H-M   'P 1'
#
loop_
_entity.id
_entity.type
_entity.pdbx_description
1 polymer ?
#
loop_
_entity_poly.entity_id
_entity_poly.type
_entity_poly.pdbx_seq_one_letter_code
_entity_poly.pdbx_strand_id
1 'polypeptide(L)' 'MANFPFGMIALIVVSILIYFGLAHRVLDRMRLNDRSALIVIAAIIVGSFIDVPITPRITINLGGIITVGLAIYVLLGAGT' A
#
# COMPACT_ATOMS: atom_id res chain seq x y z
N MET A 1 20.49 -14.44 8.40
CA MET A 1 19.83 -13.16 8.78
C MET A 1 18.68 -12.97 7.82
N ALA A 2 17.43 -13.04 8.29
CA ALA A 2 16.28 -12.85 7.41
C ALA A 2 16.27 -11.39 6.95
N ASN A 3 16.60 -11.15 5.68
CA ASN A 3 16.43 -9.84 5.05
C ASN A 3 14.92 -9.63 4.87
N PHE A 4 14.25 -9.17 5.92
CA PHE A 4 12.87 -8.74 5.80
C PHE A 4 12.85 -7.59 4.78
N PRO A 5 12.03 -7.69 3.72
CA PRO A 5 11.90 -6.61 2.76
C PRO A 5 11.50 -5.35 3.51
N PHE A 6 12.29 -4.28 3.36
CA PHE A 6 12.03 -3.00 4.05
C PHE A 6 10.58 -2.54 3.85
N GLY A 7 10.02 -2.78 2.65
CA GLY A 7 8.62 -2.50 2.35
C GLY A 7 7.62 -3.25 3.24
N MET A 8 7.87 -4.51 3.58
CA MET A 8 6.98 -5.29 4.47
C MET A 8 6.98 -4.71 5.88
N ILE A 9 8.16 -4.37 6.41
CA ILE A 9 8.29 -3.72 7.71
C ILE A 9 7.56 -2.37 7.71
N ALA A 10 7.79 -1.55 6.68
CA ALA A 10 7.13 -0.26 6.53
C ALA A 10 5.60 -0.40 6.48
N LEU A 11 5.07 -1.36 5.72
CA LEU A 11 3.63 -1.64 5.64
C LEU A 11 3.03 -2.02 6.99
N ILE A 12 3.71 -2.86 7.77
CA ILE A 12 3.26 -3.26 9.11
C ILE A 12 3.20 -2.04 10.03
N VAL A 13 4.26 -1.21 10.05
CA VAL A 13 4.30 0.01 10.87
C VAL A 13 3.18 0.97 10.48
N VAL A 14 2.98 1.21 9.18
CA VAL A 14 1.91 2.08 8.67
C VAL A 14 0.53 1.53 9.03
N SER A 15 0.32 0.21 8.93
CA SER A 15 -0.92 -0.44 9.35
C SER A 15 -1.24 -0.20 10.82
N ILE A 16 -0.22 -0.27 11.68
CA ILE A 16 -0.36 0.01 13.12
C ILE A 16 -0.74 1.48 13.34
N LEU A 17 -0.05 2.42 12.69
CA LEU A 17 -0.34 3.86 12.81
C LEU A 17 -1.78 4.21 12.40
N ILE A 18 -2.30 3.57 11.34
CA ILE A 18 -3.69 3.74 10.90
C ILE A 18 -4.66 3.13 11.90
N TYR A 19 -4.37 1.93 12.41
CA TYR A 19 -5.23 1.29 13.42
C TYR A 19 -5.37 2.13 14.69
N PHE A 20 -4.29 2.80 15.12
CA PHE A 20 -4.30 3.73 16.25
C PHE A 20 -4.88 5.12 15.92
N GLY A 21 -5.35 5.36 14.69
CA GLY A 21 -5.93 6.64 14.27
C GLY A 21 -4.92 7.80 14.15
N LEU A 22 -3.62 7.52 14.26
CA LEU A 22 -2.57 8.54 14.13
C LEU A 22 -2.53 9.14 12.72
N ALA A 23 -2.98 8.36 11.73
CA ALA A 23 -3.06 8.75 10.34
C ALA A 23 -4.44 9.30 9.92
N HIS A 24 -5.46 9.36 10.79
CA HIS A 24 -6.83 9.82 10.45
C HIS A 24 -6.82 11.13 9.64
N ARG A 25 -6.08 12.14 10.10
CA ARG A 25 -6.02 13.45 9.41
C ARG A 25 -5.34 13.40 8.04
N VAL A 26 -4.45 12.43 7.82
CA VAL A 26 -3.78 12.23 6.52
C VAL A 26 -4.70 11.45 5.59
N LEU A 27 -5.37 10.42 6.11
CA LEU A 27 -6.37 9.62 5.39
C LEU A 27 -7.57 10.46 4.96
N ASP A 28 -8.11 11.28 5.86
CA ASP A 28 -9.21 12.21 5.58
C ASP A 28 -8.84 13.18 4.44
N ARG A 29 -7.60 13.67 4.43
CA ARG A 29 -7.09 14.52 3.33
C ARG A 29 -6.91 13.75 2.02
N MET A 30 -6.70 12.45 2.08
CA MET A 30 -6.66 11.56 0.90
C MET A 30 -8.06 11.11 0.46
N ARG A 31 -9.14 11.60 1.09
CA ARG A 31 -10.53 11.14 0.87
C ARG A 31 -10.70 9.64 1.11
N LEU A 32 -9.82 9.04 1.90
CA LEU A 32 -9.88 7.64 2.29
C LEU A 32 -10.45 7.56 3.69
N ASN A 33 -11.51 6.79 3.86
CA ASN A 33 -12.02 6.43 5.18
C ASN A 33 -11.08 5.40 5.82
N ASP A 34 -11.00 5.31 7.14
CA ASP A 34 -10.05 4.39 7.81
C ASP A 34 -10.22 2.94 7.38
N ARG A 35 -11.47 2.51 7.15
CA ARG A 35 -11.77 1.17 6.63
C ARG A 35 -11.22 0.96 5.22
N SER A 36 -11.31 1.95 4.33
CA SER A 36 -10.81 1.78 2.95
C SER A 36 -9.30 1.74 2.91
N ALA A 37 -8.61 2.53 3.74
CA ALA A 37 -7.15 2.48 3.84
C ALA A 37 -6.65 1.13 4.39
N LEU A 38 -7.31 0.57 5.41
CA LEU A 38 -6.98 -0.77 5.91
C LEU A 38 -7.16 -1.85 4.84
N ILE A 39 -8.22 -1.76 4.03
CA ILE A 39 -8.44 -2.68 2.90
C ILE A 39 -7.34 -2.55 1.85
N VAL A 40 -6.94 -1.33 1.50
CA VAL A 40 -5.86 -1.09 0.53
C VAL A 40 -4.54 -1.65 1.04
N ILE A 41 -4.20 -1.43 2.31
CA ILE A 41 -2.97 -1.97 2.89
C ILE A 41 -3.00 -3.50 2.94
N ALA A 42 -4.12 -4.09 3.34
CA ALA A 42 -4.30 -5.54 3.30
C ALA A 42 -4.12 -6.09 1.86
N ALA A 43 -4.66 -5.40 0.85
CA ALA A 43 -4.50 -5.76 -0.55
C ALA A 43 -3.04 -5.64 -1.03
N ILE A 44 -2.31 -4.60 -0.59
CA ILE A 44 -0.86 -4.47 -0.88
C ILE A 44 -0.09 -5.63 -0.25
N ILE A 45 -0.36 -5.97 1.01
CA ILE A 45 0.30 -7.06 1.72
C ILE A 45 0.04 -8.39 1.03
N VAL A 46 -1.23 -8.74 0.78
CA VAL A 46 -1.59 -10.00 0.11
C VAL A 46 -1.05 -10.04 -1.33
N GLY A 47 -1.19 -8.95 -2.07
CA GLY A 47 -0.66 -8.82 -3.43
C GLY A 47 0.86 -8.89 -3.49
N SER A 48 1.57 -8.56 -2.40
CA SER A 48 3.04 -8.66 -2.36
C SER A 48 3.54 -10.09 -2.41
N PHE A 49 2.71 -11.08 -2.08
CA PHE A 49 3.04 -12.50 -2.23
C PHE A 49 2.75 -13.04 -3.64
N ILE A 50 2.16 -12.23 -4.52
CA ILE A 50 1.78 -12.65 -5.86
C ILE A 50 2.66 -11.94 -6.88
N ASP A 51 3.55 -12.71 -7.46
CA ASP A 51 4.43 -12.28 -8.54
C ASP A 51 3.92 -12.82 -9.87
N VAL A 52 3.62 -11.91 -10.80
CA VAL A 52 3.10 -12.23 -12.13
C VAL A 52 4.23 -12.07 -13.14
N PRO A 53 4.72 -13.16 -13.76
CA PRO A 53 5.69 -13.08 -14.84
C PRO A 53 5.00 -12.57 -16.11
N ILE A 54 5.43 -11.41 -16.61
CA ILE A 54 4.95 -10.82 -17.86
C ILE A 54 5.81 -11.28 -19.03
N THR A 55 7.09 -11.53 -18.77
CA THR A 55 8.09 -11.97 -19.74
C THR A 55 9.12 -12.82 -18.99
N PRO A 56 9.89 -13.71 -19.65
CA PRO A 56 10.92 -14.51 -18.97
C PRO A 56 11.99 -13.70 -18.21
N ARG A 57 12.06 -12.38 -18.41
CA ARG A 57 12.98 -11.46 -17.74
C ARG A 57 12.29 -10.41 -16.86
N ILE A 58 10.95 -10.32 -16.92
CA ILE A 58 10.18 -9.27 -16.24
C ILE A 58 9.09 -9.92 -15.43
N THR A 59 9.18 -9.75 -14.12
CA THR A 59 8.18 -10.17 -13.15
C THR A 59 7.65 -8.94 -12.45
N ILE A 60 6.34 -8.84 -12.32
CA ILE A 60 5.68 -7.73 -11.65
C ILE A 60 5.00 -8.24 -10.40
N ASN A 61 5.24 -7.55 -9.29
CA ASN A 61 4.59 -7.81 -8.03
C ASN A 61 3.22 -7.12 -7.97
N LEU A 62 2.14 -7.86 -7.68
CA LEU A 62 0.79 -7.29 -7.63
C LEU A 62 0.65 -6.23 -6.52
N GLY A 63 1.28 -6.45 -5.38
CA GLY A 63 1.32 -5.46 -4.28
C GLY A 63 1.97 -4.16 -4.73
N GLY A 64 3.02 -4.25 -5.54
CA GLY A 64 3.66 -3.12 -6.20
C GLY A 64 2.71 -2.33 -7.10
N ILE A 65 1.93 -3.01 -7.96
CA ILE A 65 0.92 -2.38 -8.82
C ILE A 65 -0.11 -1.61 -7.99
N ILE A 66 -0.65 -2.23 -6.93
CA ILE A 66 -1.65 -1.60 -6.06
C ILE A 66 -1.08 -0.35 -5.39
N THR A 67 0.18 -0.41 -4.95
CA THR A 67 0.88 0.72 -4.32
C THR A 67 1.05 1.89 -5.30
N VAL A 68 1.44 1.60 -6.55
CA VAL A 68 1.56 2.63 -7.59
C VAL A 68 0.20 3.23 -7.92
N GLY A 69 -0.84 2.42 -8.03
CA GLY A 69 -2.21 2.89 -8.25
C GLY A 69 -2.70 3.80 -7.12
N LEU A 70 -2.42 3.45 -5.87
CA LEU A 70 -2.73 4.29 -4.71
C LEU A 70 -1.99 5.64 -4.78
N ALA A 71 -0.71 5.63 -5.14
CA ALA A 71 0.07 6.85 -5.30
C ALA A 71 -0.54 7.77 -6.37
N ILE A 72 -0.96 7.22 -7.52
CA ILE A 72 -1.65 7.96 -8.58
C ILE A 72 -3.00 8.52 -8.09
N TYR A 73 -3.79 7.71 -7.36
CA TYR A 73 -5.06 8.16 -6.78
C TYR A 73 -4.87 9.36 -5.85
N VAL A 74 -3.88 9.31 -4.97
CA VAL A 74 -3.54 10.42 -4.08
C VAL A 74 -3.09 11.63 -4.89
N LEU A 75 -2.22 11.47 -5.89
CA LEU A 75 -1.74 12.56 -6.75
C LEU A 75 -2.88 13.26 -7.48
N LEU A 76 -3.85 12.52 -8.02
CA LEU A 76 -5.00 13.07 -8.74
C LEU A 76 -6.08 13.62 -7.79
N GLY A 77 -6.23 13.04 -6.60
CA GLY A 77 -7.30 13.35 -5.66
C GLY A 77 -6.95 14.37 -4.57
N ALA A 78 -5.67 14.58 -4.26
CA ALA A 78 -5.21 15.49 -3.20
C ALA A 78 -4.85 16.91 -3.72
N GLY A 79 -5.19 17.22 -4.98
CA GLY A 79 -4.77 18.43 -5.70
C GLY A 79 -5.88 19.43 -6.05
N THR A 80 -7.02 19.44 -5.35
CA THR A 80 -8.04 20.50 -5.45
C THR A 80 -8.65 20.82 -4.10
#